data_AF-A0A351XMD2-F1
#
_entry.id   AF-A0A351XMD2-F1
#
_cell.length_a   1.000
_cell.length_b   1.000
_cell.length_c   1.000
_cell.angle_alpha   90.00
_cell.angle_beta   90.00
_cell.angle_gamma   90.00
#
_symmetry.space_group_name_H-M   'P 1'
#
loop_
_entity.id
_entity.type
_entity.pdbx_description
1 polymer ?
#
loop_
_entity_poly.entity_id
_entity_poly.type
_entity_poly.pdbx_seq_one_letter_code
_entity_poly.pdbx_strand_id
1 'polypeptide(L)'
;DIIAASNESNRRDYASITLTDDDIPDMVKEQLEPYFENILEIIVDNKRTRQILNEDVADFKELTPYEAFGAFFKEVAGRAMDGQEDKLLKEIIDEVTEMRR
;
A
#
# COMPACT_ATOMS: atom_id res chain seq x y z
N ASP A 1 10.41 1.01 -22.49
CA ASP A 1 9.90 2.37 -22.75
C ASP A 1 8.54 2.25 -23.42
N ILE A 2 7.50 2.76 -22.77
CA ILE A 2 6.10 2.58 -23.19
C ILE A 2 5.78 3.35 -24.47
N ILE A 3 6.46 4.48 -24.71
CA ILE A 3 6.26 5.30 -25.90
C ILE A 3 6.69 4.53 -27.16
N ALA A 4 7.79 3.76 -27.07
CA ALA A 4 8.28 2.94 -28.16
C ALA A 4 7.38 1.72 -28.48
N ALA A 5 6.44 1.38 -27.60
CA ALA A 5 5.48 0.31 -27.82
C ALA A 5 4.27 0.75 -28.68
N SER A 6 4.08 2.06 -28.88
CA SER A 6 3.04 2.60 -29.76
C SER A 6 3.37 2.36 -31.24
N ASN A 7 2.37 1.95 -32.00
CA ASN A 7 2.38 1.79 -33.45
C ASN A 7 1.01 2.22 -34.03
N GLU A 8 0.93 2.37 -35.35
CA GLU A 8 -0.29 2.88 -36.00
C GLU A 8 -1.53 1.99 -35.78
N SER A 9 -1.34 0.70 -35.48
CA SER A 9 -2.45 -0.23 -35.25
C SER A 9 -2.97 -0.14 -33.82
N ASN A 10 -2.09 -0.08 -32.82
CA ASN A 10 -2.47 -0.08 -31.40
C ASN A 10 -2.73 1.32 -30.82
N ARG A 11 -2.33 2.39 -31.51
CA ARG A 11 -2.57 3.78 -31.08
C ARG A 11 -4.06 4.10 -30.91
N ARG A 12 -4.94 3.41 -31.64
CA ARG A 12 -6.40 3.57 -31.55
C ARG A 12 -7.08 2.51 -30.69
N ASP A 13 -6.36 1.53 -30.20
CA ASP A 13 -6.92 0.49 -29.33
C ASP A 13 -7.07 1.02 -27.90
N TYR A 14 -7.95 0.37 -27.14
CA TYR A 14 -8.12 0.65 -25.73
C TYR A 14 -6.94 0.08 -24.92
N ALA A 15 -6.20 0.94 -24.23
CA ALA A 15 -5.00 0.56 -23.50
C ALA A 15 -5.16 0.77 -21.98
N SER A 16 -4.78 -0.23 -21.18
CA SER A 16 -4.43 -0.07 -19.76
C SER A 16 -2.91 -0.03 -19.65
N ILE A 17 -2.37 1.00 -19.00
CA ILE A 17 -0.93 1.25 -18.93
C ILE A 17 -0.47 1.15 -17.48
N THR A 18 0.48 0.25 -17.21
CA THR A 18 1.15 0.18 -15.89
C THR A 18 2.55 0.79 -15.98
N LEU A 19 2.79 1.85 -15.20
CA LEU A 19 4.08 2.52 -15.08
C LEU A 19 4.83 1.97 -13.89
N THR A 20 6.04 1.45 -14.12
CA THR A 20 6.85 0.79 -13.08
C THR A 20 8.11 1.56 -12.68
N ASP A 21 8.37 2.68 -13.36
CA ASP A 21 9.51 3.54 -13.07
C ASP A 21 9.23 4.39 -11.83
N ASP A 22 10.25 4.66 -11.02
CA ASP A 22 10.08 5.39 -9.76
C ASP A 22 9.98 6.92 -9.94
N ASP A 23 10.40 7.44 -11.10
CA ASP A 23 10.36 8.86 -11.45
C ASP A 23 9.32 9.09 -12.55
N ILE A 24 8.06 9.24 -12.13
CA ILE A 24 6.92 9.43 -13.03
C ILE A 24 6.62 10.93 -13.12
N PRO A 25 6.61 11.52 -14.33
CA PRO A 25 6.26 12.92 -14.51
C PRO A 25 4.83 13.22 -14.05
N ASP A 26 4.62 14.38 -13.41
CA ASP A 26 3.30 14.84 -12.94
C ASP A 26 2.24 14.89 -14.05
N MET A 27 2.66 15.06 -15.30
CA MET A 27 1.81 15.15 -16.50
C MET A 27 1.96 13.92 -17.43
N VAL A 28 2.22 12.74 -16.86
CA VAL A 28 2.46 11.52 -17.65
C VAL A 28 1.31 11.16 -18.60
N LYS A 29 0.07 11.46 -18.23
CA LYS A 29 -1.09 11.24 -19.09
C LYS A 29 -0.99 12.05 -20.40
N GLU A 30 -0.67 13.34 -20.30
CA GLU A 30 -0.54 14.22 -21.47
C GLU A 30 0.64 13.81 -22.37
N GLN A 31 1.67 13.20 -21.80
CA GLN A 31 2.78 12.65 -22.57
C GLN A 31 2.40 11.37 -23.33
N LEU A 32 1.41 10.61 -22.85
CA LEU A 32 0.97 9.35 -23.45
C LEU A 32 -0.18 9.52 -24.44
N GLU A 33 -1.01 10.55 -24.31
CA GLU A 33 -2.12 10.87 -25.22
C GLU A 33 -1.73 10.96 -26.72
N PRO A 34 -0.55 11.50 -27.11
CA PRO A 34 -0.12 11.48 -28.51
C PRO A 34 0.09 10.07 -29.08
N TYR A 35 0.40 9.09 -28.21
CA TYR A 35 0.81 7.73 -28.57
C TYR A 35 -0.29 6.69 -28.36
N PHE A 36 -1.25 6.97 -27.47
CA PHE A 36 -2.41 6.12 -27.19
C PHE A 36 -3.66 7.00 -27.11
N GLU A 37 -4.51 6.96 -28.15
CA GLU A 37 -5.71 7.79 -28.26
C GLU A 37 -6.78 7.38 -27.23
N ASN A 38 -6.83 6.10 -26.84
CA ASN A 38 -7.88 5.53 -25.99
C ASN A 38 -7.29 4.86 -24.73
N ILE A 39 -6.75 5.66 -23.81
CA ILE A 39 -6.27 5.16 -22.51
C ILE A 39 -7.45 4.94 -21.56
N LEU A 40 -7.64 3.70 -21.11
CA LEU A 40 -8.66 3.32 -20.12
C LEU A 40 -8.21 3.68 -18.69
N GLU A 41 -7.00 3.28 -18.33
CA GLU A 41 -6.42 3.55 -17.03
C GLU A 41 -4.89 3.67 -17.12
N ILE A 42 -4.31 4.42 -16.19
CA ILE A 42 -2.88 4.45 -15.94
C ILE A 42 -2.68 4.02 -14.48
N ILE A 43 -2.10 2.85 -14.27
CA ILE A 43 -1.73 2.33 -12.95
C ILE A 43 -0.26 2.65 -12.71
N VAL A 44 0.03 3.23 -11.55
CA VAL A 44 1.40 3.44 -11.08
C VAL A 44 1.78 2.30 -10.15
N ASP A 45 2.74 1.48 -10.57
CA ASP A 45 3.27 0.34 -9.84
C ASP A 45 4.75 0.58 -9.49
N ASN A 46 4.98 1.52 -8.58
CA ASN A 46 6.31 1.83 -8.10
C ASN A 46 6.85 0.63 -7.33
N LYS A 47 7.89 -0.01 -7.87
CA LYS A 47 8.61 -1.06 -7.15
C LYS A 47 9.12 -0.52 -5.82
N ARG A 48 9.46 0.77 -5.69
CA ARG A 48 9.77 1.43 -4.42
C ARG A 48 8.61 1.42 -3.42
N THR A 49 7.37 1.69 -3.83
CA THR A 49 6.20 1.63 -2.94
C THR A 49 5.90 0.19 -2.55
N ARG A 50 6.04 -0.75 -3.49
CA ARG A 50 5.92 -2.19 -3.22
C ARG A 50 7.04 -2.72 -2.31
N GLN A 51 8.24 -2.13 -2.36
CA GLN A 51 9.39 -2.52 -1.55
C GLN A 51 9.37 -1.88 -0.17
N ILE A 52 8.90 -0.63 -0.02
CA ILE A 52 8.59 -0.05 1.30
C ILE A 52 7.46 -0.83 1.97
N LEU A 53 6.39 -1.16 1.23
CA LEU A 53 5.31 -2.03 1.74
C LEU A 53 5.79 -3.47 2.01
N ASN A 54 6.68 -4.05 1.19
CA ASN A 54 7.18 -5.41 1.41
C ASN A 54 8.24 -5.50 2.52
N GLU A 55 9.07 -4.48 2.73
CA GLU A 55 10.02 -4.42 3.85
C GLU A 55 9.28 -4.21 5.19
N ASP A 56 8.18 -3.44 5.21
CA ASP A 56 7.29 -3.34 6.38
C ASP A 56 6.43 -4.61 6.60
N VAL A 57 6.21 -5.42 5.56
CA VAL A 57 5.43 -6.68 5.67
C VAL A 57 6.31 -7.90 5.95
N ALA A 58 7.61 -7.85 5.63
CA ALA A 58 8.54 -8.95 5.91
C ALA A 58 8.78 -9.17 7.42
N ASP A 59 8.51 -8.16 8.25
CA ASP A 59 8.59 -8.23 9.71
C ASP A 59 7.21 -8.28 10.40
N PHE A 60 6.11 -8.45 9.66
CA PHE A 60 4.88 -8.99 10.24
C PHE A 60 5.10 -10.48 10.55
N LYS A 61 5.91 -10.74 11.58
CA LYS A 61 5.50 -11.72 12.59
C LYS A 61 4.01 -11.50 12.81
N GLU A 62 3.21 -12.57 12.81
CA GLU A 62 1.82 -12.51 13.25
C GLU A 62 1.78 -11.95 14.67
N LEU A 63 1.77 -10.62 14.80
CA LEU A 63 1.64 -9.96 16.08
C LEU A 63 0.26 -10.32 16.56
N THR A 64 0.19 -10.84 17.77
CA THR A 64 -1.08 -10.99 18.45
C THR A 64 -1.76 -9.62 18.53
N PRO A 65 -3.10 -9.55 18.60
CA PRO A 65 -3.82 -8.27 18.72
C PRO A 65 -3.26 -7.36 19.83
N TYR A 66 -2.78 -7.97 20.92
CA TYR A 66 -2.12 -7.27 22.01
C TYR A 66 -0.77 -6.66 21.59
N GLU A 67 0.09 -7.41 20.91
CA GLU A 67 1.40 -6.92 20.46
C GLU A 67 1.28 -5.81 19.41
N ALA A 68 0.33 -5.95 18.48
CA ALA A 68 0.04 -4.94 17.46
C ALA A 68 -0.42 -3.63 18.11
N PHE A 69 -1.36 -3.71 19.06
CA PHE A 69 -1.84 -2.53 19.78
C PHE A 69 -0.76 -1.91 20.67
N GLY A 70 0.09 -2.71 21.31
CA GLY A 70 1.19 -2.22 22.12
C GLY A 70 2.23 -1.43 21.32
N ALA A 71 2.57 -1.91 20.12
CA ALA A 71 3.44 -1.18 19.20
C ALA A 71 2.82 0.17 18.77
N PHE A 72 1.55 0.14 18.36
CA PHE A 72 0.79 1.34 17.98
C PHE A 72 0.68 2.36 19.12
N PHE A 73 0.34 1.92 20.34
CA PHE A 73 0.22 2.79 21.50
C PHE A 73 1.54 3.51 21.80
N LYS A 74 2.66 2.78 21.72
CA LYS A 74 3.99 3.35 21.97
C LYS A 74 4.36 4.42 20.95
N GLU A 75 4.02 4.21 19.69
CA GLU A 75 4.26 5.18 18.62
C GLU A 75 3.43 6.45 18.81
N VAL A 76 2.14 6.31 19.12
CA VAL A 76 1.21 7.44 19.25
C VAL A 76 1.40 8.21 20.55
N ALA A 77 1.56 7.51 21.68
CA ALA A 77 1.67 8.13 23.00
C ALA A 77 3.13 8.48 23.37
N GLY A 78 4.12 8.03 22.58
CA GLY A 78 5.53 8.21 22.87
C GLY A 78 6.05 7.47 24.12
N ARG A 79 5.23 6.59 24.71
CA ARG A 79 5.55 5.79 25.90
C ARG A 79 4.89 4.41 25.84
N ALA A 80 5.44 3.43 26.55
CA ALA A 80 4.76 2.15 26.74
C ALA A 80 3.53 2.30 27.64
N MET A 81 2.59 1.36 27.53
CA MET A 81 1.44 1.25 28.42
C MET A 81 1.92 1.00 29.86
N ASP A 82 1.22 1.61 30.82
CA ASP A 82 1.42 1.30 32.22
C ASP A 82 0.67 0.02 32.65
N GLY A 83 0.83 -0.38 33.91
CA GLY A 83 0.23 -1.63 34.41
C GLY A 83 -1.29 -1.62 34.51
N GLN A 84 -1.96 -0.46 34.48
CA GLN A 84 -3.42 -0.38 34.44
C GLN A 84 -3.92 -0.48 33.00
N GLU A 85 -3.30 0.27 32.09
CA GLU A 85 -3.59 0.24 30.66
C GLU A 85 -3.36 -1.16 30.05
N ASP A 86 -2.27 -1.82 30.47
CA ASP A 86 -1.94 -3.18 30.05
C ASP A 86 -3.02 -4.21 30.44
N LYS A 87 -3.53 -4.11 31.67
CA LYS A 87 -4.57 -5.02 32.16
C LYS A 87 -5.89 -4.79 31.46
N LEU A 88 -6.28 -3.53 31.31
CA LEU A 88 -7.52 -3.16 30.63
C LEU A 88 -7.52 -3.68 29.18
N LEU A 89 -6.41 -3.52 28.46
CA LEU A 89 -6.29 -4.02 27.08
C LEU A 89 -6.42 -5.54 27.01
N LYS A 90 -5.80 -6.28 27.93
CA LYS A 90 -5.90 -7.75 27.98
C LYS A 90 -7.35 -8.19 28.25
N GLU A 91 -8.03 -7.55 29.19
CA GLU A 91 -9.44 -7.85 29.49
C GLU A 91 -10.34 -7.62 28.26
N ILE A 92 -10.14 -6.51 27.53
CA ILE A 92 -10.91 -6.22 26.30
C ILE A 92 -10.63 -7.28 25.21
N ILE A 93 -9.37 -7.66 25.03
CA ILE A 93 -8.99 -8.66 24.02
C ILE A 93 -9.59 -10.02 24.37
N ASP A 94 -9.54 -10.41 25.64
CA ASP A 94 -10.11 -11.67 26.13
C ASP A 94 -11.64 -11.68 25.96
N GLU A 95 -12.33 -10.59 26.31
CA GLU A 95 -13.79 -10.45 26.13
C GLU A 95 -14.18 -10.59 24.65
N VAL A 96 -13.49 -9.89 23.74
CA VAL A 96 -13.76 -9.95 22.30
C VAL A 96 -13.45 -11.34 21.72
N THR A 97 -12.43 -12.02 22.24
CA THR A 97 -12.06 -13.37 21.79
C THR A 97 -13.08 -14.41 22.23
N GLU A 98 -13.58 -14.30 23.46
CA GLU A 98 -14.64 -15.20 23.97
C GLU A 98 -16.01 -14.89 23.36
N MET A 99 -16.32 -13.64 23.00
CA MET A 99 -17.54 -13.29 22.23
C MET A 99 -17.58 -13.90 20.82
N ARG A 100 -16.42 -14.24 20.24
CA ARG A 100 -16.30 -14.83 18.90
C ARG A 100 -16.34 -16.36 18.91
N ARG A 101 -16.36 -17.01 20.08
CA ARG A 101 -16.55 -18.45 20.24
C ARG A 101 -18.03 -18.80 20.34
#